data_AF-A0A7C5QFT2-F1
#
_entry.id   AF-A0A7C5QFT2-F1
#
_cell.length_a   1.000
_cell.length_b   1.000
_cell.length_c   1.000
_cell.angle_alpha   90.00
_cell.angle_beta   90.00
_cell.angle_gamma   90.00
#
_symmetry.space_group_name_H-M   'P 1'
#
loop_
_entity.id
_entity.type
_entity.pdbx_description
1 polymer ?
#
loop_
_entity_poly.entity_id
_entity_poly.type
_entity_poly.pdbx_seq_one_letter_code
_entity_poly.pdbx_strand_id
1 'polypeptide(L)'
;MKKLTVNFLGLLLLLLPACRSEKKQTTPLPMPEEKLVQVLTDVHLAEVAGQNLLGPARDSLETEYYRQIFRIHQADSAAFFQSLNILLKEPERAKEIYEKVLENLARIETAQKDHARKSQ
;
A
#
# COMPACT_ATOMS: atom_id res chain seq x y z
N MET A 1 52.08 13.70 -37.51
CA MET A 1 50.84 13.69 -36.71
C MET A 1 50.58 12.25 -36.26
N LYS A 2 50.90 11.92 -35.01
CA LYS A 2 50.82 10.55 -34.49
C LYS A 2 49.35 10.23 -34.17
N LYS A 3 48.79 9.19 -34.80
CA LYS A 3 47.43 8.73 -34.50
C LYS A 3 47.46 8.03 -33.14
N LEU A 4 46.79 8.63 -32.15
CA LEU A 4 46.61 8.07 -30.83
C LEU A 4 45.41 7.12 -30.87
N THR A 5 45.66 5.85 -31.18
CA THR A 5 44.63 4.80 -31.10
C THR A 5 44.40 4.47 -29.63
N VAL A 6 43.44 5.15 -29.01
CA VAL A 6 42.97 4.84 -27.66
C VAL A 6 42.06 3.61 -27.77
N ASN A 7 42.54 2.51 -27.20
CA ASN A 7 41.89 1.21 -27.14
C ASN A 7 40.65 1.31 -26.23
N PHE A 8 39.49 1.55 -26.85
CA PHE A 8 38.19 1.77 -26.17
C PHE A 8 37.63 0.51 -25.49
N LEU A 9 38.34 -0.63 -25.58
CA LEU A 9 37.90 -1.94 -25.11
C LEU A 9 38.09 -2.16 -23.60
N GLY A 10 38.91 -1.35 -22.93
CA GLY A 10 39.21 -1.50 -21.49
C GLY A 10 38.28 -0.75 -20.53
N LEU A 11 37.53 0.25 -21.01
CA LEU A 11 36.79 1.18 -20.13
C LEU A 11 35.33 0.75 -19.89
N LEU A 12 34.82 -0.25 -20.64
CA LEU A 12 33.43 -0.69 -20.56
C LEU A 12 33.18 -1.74 -19.46
N LEU A 13 34.22 -2.25 -18.80
CA LEU A 13 34.11 -3.33 -17.81
C LEU A 13 33.85 -2.86 -16.36
N LEU A 14 33.68 -1.55 -16.14
CA LEU A 14 33.42 -0.97 -14.81
C LEU A 14 31.93 -0.65 -14.56
N LEU A 15 31.06 -1.03 -15.49
CA LEU A 15 29.63 -0.85 -15.35
C LEU A 15 28.98 -2.21 -15.04
N LEU A 16 28.40 -2.29 -13.83
CA LEU A 16 27.38 -3.23 -13.32
C LEU A 16 27.87 -4.32 -12.34
N PRO A 17 27.07 -4.70 -11.31
CA PRO A 17 26.10 -3.90 -10.55
C PRO A 17 26.26 -4.15 -9.03
N ALA A 18 26.48 -3.11 -8.22
CA ALA A 18 26.39 -3.23 -6.77
C ALA A 18 24.97 -2.91 -6.30
N CYS A 19 23.98 -3.74 -6.66
CA CYS A 19 22.78 -3.85 -5.83
C CYS A 19 23.18 -4.64 -4.58
N ARG A 20 23.88 -3.97 -3.68
CA ARG A 20 24.04 -4.46 -2.32
C ARG A 20 22.67 -4.30 -1.68
N SER A 21 21.93 -5.40 -1.56
CA SER A 21 20.76 -5.46 -0.67
C SER A 21 21.32 -5.37 0.75
N GLU A 22 21.59 -4.14 1.17
CA GLU A 22 21.77 -3.82 2.57
C GLU A 22 20.46 -4.26 3.23
N LYS A 23 20.54 -5.13 4.26
CA LYS A 23 19.37 -5.44 5.08
C LYS A 23 18.91 -4.13 5.70
N LYS A 24 18.02 -3.44 5.00
CA LYS A 24 17.51 -2.13 5.40
C LYS A 24 16.74 -2.37 6.69
N GLN A 25 17.24 -1.81 7.78
CA GLN A 25 16.54 -1.85 9.06
C GLN A 25 15.14 -1.25 8.81
N THR A 26 14.10 -2.07 8.86
CA THR A 26 12.72 -1.61 8.60
C THR A 26 12.30 -0.69 9.73
N THR A 27 11.73 0.45 9.38
CA THR A 27 11.19 1.38 10.37
C THR A 27 9.99 0.72 11.06
N PRO A 28 9.93 0.68 12.40
CA PRO A 28 8.76 0.15 13.10
C PRO A 28 7.50 0.92 12.72
N LEU A 29 6.41 0.20 12.41
CA LEU A 29 5.11 0.85 12.18
C LEU A 29 4.45 1.14 13.53
N PRO A 30 3.93 2.36 13.76
CA PRO A 30 3.12 2.66 14.94
C PRO A 30 1.86 1.79 15.06
N MET A 31 1.28 1.38 13.92
CA MET A 31 0.18 0.41 13.87
C MET A 31 0.72 -0.98 13.50
N PRO A 32 0.34 -2.04 14.23
CA PRO A 32 0.67 -3.41 13.85
C PRO A 32 0.19 -3.73 12.44
N GLU A 33 0.99 -4.49 11.69
CA GLU A 33 0.74 -4.72 10.26
C GLU A 33 -0.60 -5.40 10.01
N GLU A 34 -0.97 -6.40 10.79
CA GLU A 34 -2.25 -7.11 10.67
C GLU A 34 -3.43 -6.15 10.87
N LYS A 35 -3.31 -5.24 11.84
CA LYS A 35 -4.33 -4.23 12.12
C LYS A 35 -4.39 -3.18 11.01
N LEU A 36 -3.24 -2.77 10.49
CA LEU A 36 -3.16 -1.84 9.37
C LEU A 36 -3.82 -2.41 8.12
N VAL A 37 -3.57 -3.68 7.79
CA VAL A 37 -4.20 -4.39 6.68
C VAL A 37 -5.73 -4.43 6.84
N GLN A 38 -6.24 -4.72 8.04
CA GLN A 38 -7.69 -4.74 8.31
C GLN A 38 -8.33 -3.36 8.13
N VAL A 39 -7.74 -2.32 8.74
CA VAL A 39 -8.24 -0.94 8.63
C VAL A 39 -8.20 -0.47 7.18
N LEU A 40 -7.09 -0.71 6.48
CA LEU A 40 -6.92 -0.27 5.09
C LEU A 40 -7.87 -1.00 4.14
N THR A 41 -8.20 -2.27 4.40
CA THR A 41 -9.23 -3.02 3.66
C THR A 41 -10.58 -2.31 3.72
N ASP A 42 -11.03 -1.93 4.92
CA ASP A 42 -12.33 -1.27 5.10
C ASP A 42 -12.33 0.17 4.55
N VAL A 43 -11.20 0.87 4.64
CA VAL A 43 -11.02 2.19 3.99
C VAL A 43 -11.25 2.07 2.49
N HIS A 44 -10.63 1.10 1.82
CA HIS A 44 -10.83 0.92 0.38
C HIS A 44 -12.27 0.54 0.01
N LEU A 45 -12.94 -0.28 0.82
CA LEU A 45 -14.36 -0.59 0.60
C LEU A 45 -15.24 0.67 0.72
N ALA A 46 -14.97 1.52 1.71
CA ALA A 46 -15.69 2.77 1.90
C ALA A 46 -15.46 3.77 0.76
N GLU A 47 -14.24 3.87 0.26
CA GLU A 47 -13.89 4.70 -0.90
C GLU A 47 -14.64 4.25 -2.16
N VAL A 48 -14.68 2.94 -2.42
CA VAL A 48 -15.44 2.38 -3.55
C VAL A 48 -16.95 2.61 -3.39
N ALA A 49 -17.49 2.51 -2.18
CA ALA A 49 -18.90 2.80 -1.91
C ALA A 49 -19.24 4.28 -2.16
N GLY A 50 -18.30 5.19 -1.88
CA GLY A 50 -18.46 6.63 -2.09
C GLY A 50 -18.08 7.13 -3.49
N GLN A 51 -17.55 6.28 -4.38
CA GLN A 51 -16.90 6.71 -5.63
C GLN A 51 -17.78 7.53 -6.58
N ASN A 52 -19.11 7.36 -6.53
CA ASN A 52 -20.06 8.06 -7.38
C ASN A 52 -20.49 9.43 -6.82
N LEU A 53 -20.05 9.78 -5.61
CA LEU A 53 -20.34 11.07 -4.99
C LEU A 53 -19.25 12.08 -5.36
N LEU A 54 -19.65 13.35 -5.52
CA LEU A 54 -18.76 14.44 -5.90
C LEU A 54 -18.88 15.63 -4.94
N GLY A 55 -17.79 16.39 -4.83
CA GLY A 55 -17.76 17.64 -4.08
C GLY A 55 -18.06 17.45 -2.58
N PRO A 56 -18.70 18.45 -1.92
CA PRO A 56 -18.85 18.47 -0.47
C PRO A 56 -19.58 17.26 0.14
N ALA A 57 -20.46 16.63 -0.64
CA ALA A 57 -21.16 15.43 -0.22
C ALA A 57 -20.22 14.24 -0.05
N ARG A 58 -19.25 14.08 -0.97
CA ARG A 58 -18.21 13.06 -0.87
C ARG A 58 -17.33 13.32 0.34
N ASP A 59 -16.81 14.55 0.49
CA ASP A 59 -15.89 14.91 1.58
C ASP A 59 -16.50 14.65 2.96
N SER A 60 -17.79 15.00 3.11
CA SER A 60 -18.54 14.78 4.34
C SER A 60 -18.71 13.30 4.65
N LEU A 61 -19.02 12.49 3.64
CA LEU A 61 -19.24 11.06 3.81
C LEU A 61 -17.92 10.30 4.05
N GLU A 62 -16.85 10.67 3.35
CA GLU A 62 -15.51 10.11 3.51
C GLU A 62 -15.01 10.33 4.94
N THR A 63 -15.18 11.55 5.47
CA THR A 63 -14.85 11.88 6.87
C THR A 63 -15.60 10.97 7.85
N GLU A 64 -16.90 10.74 7.60
CA GLU A 64 -17.72 9.91 8.47
C GLU A 64 -17.36 8.43 8.38
N TYR A 65 -17.08 7.92 7.19
CA TYR A 65 -16.60 6.55 7.00
C TYR A 65 -15.29 6.30 7.72
N TYR A 66 -14.29 7.18 7.56
CA TYR A 66 -13.02 7.05 8.26
C TYR A 66 -13.21 7.06 9.78
N ARG A 67 -14.07 7.95 10.30
CA ARG A 67 -14.41 7.99 11.73
C ARG A 67 -14.99 6.66 12.21
N GLN A 68 -15.93 6.08 11.46
CA GLN A 68 -16.57 4.82 11.83
C GLN A 68 -15.61 3.63 11.74
N ILE A 69 -14.79 3.56 10.69
CA ILE A 69 -13.79 2.51 10.52
C ILE A 69 -12.81 2.52 11.69
N PHE A 70 -12.25 3.69 12.04
CA PHE A 70 -11.34 3.78 13.17
C PHE A 70 -12.00 3.38 14.49
N ARG A 71 -13.28 3.71 14.68
CA ARG A 71 -14.04 3.27 15.85
C ARG A 71 -14.24 1.75 15.89
N ILE A 72 -14.62 1.13 14.77
CA ILE A 72 -14.86 -0.32 14.65
C ILE A 72 -13.58 -1.10 14.96
N HIS A 73 -12.46 -0.68 14.37
CA HIS A 73 -11.15 -1.31 14.57
C HIS A 73 -10.45 -0.91 15.86
N GLN A 74 -11.04 -0.01 16.66
CA GLN A 74 -10.38 0.62 17.81
C GLN A 74 -8.98 1.13 17.43
N ALA A 75 -8.88 1.79 16.28
CA ALA A 75 -7.64 2.22 15.67
C ALA A 75 -7.36 3.69 16.01
N ASP A 76 -6.10 3.98 16.34
CA ASP A 76 -5.62 5.36 16.42
C ASP A 76 -5.33 5.88 15.01
N SER A 77 -6.03 6.94 14.61
CA SER A 77 -5.86 7.57 13.30
C SER A 77 -4.45 8.13 13.13
N ALA A 78 -3.82 8.64 14.18
CA ALA A 78 -2.46 9.15 14.12
C ALA A 78 -1.47 8.01 13.82
N ALA A 79 -1.60 6.88 14.52
CA ALA A 79 -0.79 5.69 14.26
C ALA A 79 -1.01 5.14 12.84
N PHE A 80 -2.25 5.15 12.34
CA PHE A 80 -2.57 4.76 10.96
C PHE A 80 -1.84 5.63 9.93
N PHE A 81 -2.05 6.96 9.98
CA PHE A 81 -1.43 7.88 9.01
C PHE A 81 0.10 7.92 9.12
N GLN A 82 0.66 7.81 10.32
CA GLN A 82 2.11 7.68 10.50
C GLN A 82 2.65 6.38 9.88
N SER A 83 1.92 5.27 10.03
CA SER A 83 2.28 4.00 9.39
C SER A 83 2.28 4.13 7.87
N LEU A 84 1.26 4.78 7.28
CA LEU A 84 1.24 5.06 5.84
C LEU A 84 2.43 5.93 5.40
N ASN A 85 2.75 6.98 6.17
CA ASN A 85 3.90 7.85 5.88
C ASN A 85 5.26 7.11 5.91
N ILE A 86 5.38 6.08 6.74
CA ILE A 86 6.55 5.19 6.75
C ILE A 86 6.56 4.32 5.50
N LEU A 87 5.43 3.71 5.15
CA LEU A 87 5.30 2.85 3.96
C LEU A 87 5.61 3.59 2.65
N LEU A 88 5.30 4.89 2.56
CA LEU A 88 5.71 5.72 1.41
C LEU A 88 7.24 5.75 1.18
N LYS A 89 8.04 5.43 2.19
CA LYS A 89 9.52 5.39 2.14
C LYS A 89 10.08 3.97 2.01
N GLU A 90 9.22 2.96 2.11
CA GLU A 90 9.54 1.53 2.09
C GLU A 90 8.67 0.81 1.04
N PRO A 91 8.94 1.02 -0.26
CA PRO A 91 8.02 0.61 -1.34
C PRO A 91 7.83 -0.91 -1.42
N GLU A 92 8.85 -1.71 -1.09
CA GLU A 92 8.74 -3.16 -1.04
C GLU A 92 7.75 -3.60 0.04
N ARG A 93 7.84 -3.00 1.23
CA ARG A 93 6.92 -3.29 2.34
C ARG A 93 5.51 -2.77 2.08
N ALA A 94 5.38 -1.60 1.47
CA ALA A 94 4.09 -1.07 1.02
C ALA A 94 3.40 -2.04 0.06
N LYS A 95 4.16 -2.61 -0.88
CA LYS A 95 3.67 -3.62 -1.82
C LYS A 95 3.18 -4.87 -1.08
N GLU A 96 3.97 -5.42 -0.17
CA GLU A 96 3.59 -6.61 0.61
C GLU A 96 2.30 -6.40 1.41
N ILE A 97 2.15 -5.24 2.06
CA ILE A 97 0.92 -4.89 2.80
C ILE A 97 -0.25 -4.74 1.85
N TYR A 98 -0.06 -4.10 0.69
CA TYR A 98 -1.12 -3.92 -0.29
C TYR A 98 -1.58 -5.25 -0.91
N GLU A 99 -0.67 -6.19 -1.14
CA GLU A 99 -1.01 -7.55 -1.59
C GLU A 99 -1.96 -8.24 -0.58
N LYS A 100 -1.70 -8.13 0.72
CA LYS A 100 -2.60 -8.66 1.77
C LYS A 100 -3.97 -7.98 1.78
N VAL A 101 -4.02 -6.68 1.49
CA VAL A 101 -5.29 -5.94 1.34
C VAL A 101 -6.08 -6.48 0.14
N LEU A 102 -5.43 -6.68 -1.01
CA LEU A 102 -6.07 -7.25 -2.20
C LEU A 102 -6.62 -8.67 -1.95
N GLU A 103 -5.87 -9.50 -1.22
CA GLU A 103 -6.33 -10.83 -0.81
C GLU A 103 -7.61 -10.77 0.04
N ASN A 104 -7.66 -9.83 1.01
CA ASN A 104 -8.87 -9.61 1.81
C ASN A 104 -10.06 -9.18 0.95
N LEU A 105 -9.86 -8.24 0.03
CA LEU A 105 -10.91 -7.76 -0.87
C LEU A 105 -11.45 -8.89 -1.76
N ALA A 106 -10.57 -9.71 -2.33
CA ALA A 106 -10.97 -10.87 -3.15
C ALA A 106 -11.78 -11.90 -2.35
N ARG A 107 -11.43 -12.13 -1.09
CA ARG A 107 -12.18 -13.02 -0.19
C ARG A 107 -13.56 -12.46 0.13
N ILE A 108 -13.67 -11.15 0.38
CA ILE A 108 -14.95 -10.47 0.63
C ILE A 108 -15.85 -10.56 -0.60
N GLU A 109 -15.32 -10.29 -1.79
CA GLU A 109 -16.07 -10.40 -3.05
C GLU A 109 -16.62 -11.82 -3.26
N THR A 110 -15.79 -12.84 -3.01
CA THR A 110 -16.19 -14.24 -3.14
C THR A 110 -17.31 -14.58 -2.15
N ALA A 111 -17.16 -14.17 -0.89
CA ALA A 111 -18.19 -14.38 0.14
C ALA A 111 -19.52 -13.70 -0.23
N GLN A 112 -19.48 -12.49 -0.78
CA GLN A 112 -20.68 -11.78 -1.24
C GLN A 112 -21.40 -12.54 -2.37
N LYS A 113 -20.66 -13.05 -3.36
CA LYS A 113 -21.23 -13.86 -4.45
C LYS A 113 -21.89 -15.14 -3.94
N ASP A 114 -21.27 -15.81 -2.97
CA ASP A 114 -21.82 -17.02 -2.36
C ASP A 114 -23.09 -16.73 -1.55
N HIS A 115 -23.11 -15.62 -0.80
CA HIS A 115 -24.31 -15.16 -0.09
C HIS A 115 -25.46 -14.87 -1.05
N ALA A 116 -25.21 -14.14 -2.15
CA ALA A 116 -26.23 -13.81 -3.15
C ALA A 116 -26.81 -15.06 -3.83
N ARG A 117 -25.98 -16.09 -4.08
CA ARG A 117 -26.40 -17.36 -4.68
C ARG A 117 -27.28 -18.19 -3.74
N LYS A 118 -27.04 -18.14 -2.42
CA LYS A 118 -27.81 -18.89 -1.42
C LYS A 118 -29.17 -18.24 -1.09
N SER A 119 -29.34 -16.95 -1.40
CA SER A 119 -30.58 -16.20 -1.18
C SER A 119 -31.57 -16.25 -2.36
N GLN A 120 -31.23 -16.96 -3.45
CA GLN A 120 -32.07 -17.23 -4.62
C GLN A 120 -32.58 -18.66 -4.58
#